data_AF-A0A0F8YRM2-F1
#
_entry.id   AF-A0A0F8YRM2-F1
#
_cell.length_a   1.000
_cell.length_b   1.000
_cell.length_c   1.000
_cell.angle_alpha   90.00
_cell.angle_beta   90.00
_cell.angle_gamma   90.00
#
_symmetry.space_group_name_H-M   'P 1'
#
loop_
_entity.id
_entity.type
_entity.pdbx_description
1 polymer ?
#
loop_
_entity_poly.entity_id
_entity_poly.type
_entity_poly.pdbx_seq_one_letter_code
_entity_poly.pdbx_strand_id
1 'polypeptide(L)'
;PLHGAKRIGGIFAFRKHALDWFIAQDQHFLELAESCDINRICGNGLDQTCVTVPYREYYSVDRPADIVRVERALAAATIPPDGVLDRHIFIDIDGTLTDNPTEPGKAIAERIEHIKQLVGQNQSVVIWSARGAAYARNFAGENGLLEIVTAIGKPEMLVDDDPGIRAKGSMPIVSPEEFFK
;
A
#
# COMPACT_ATOMS: atom_id res chain seq x y z
N PRO A 1 24.63 -33.78 -0.98
CA PRO A 1 23.70 -32.98 -1.80
C PRO A 1 22.49 -32.56 -0.96
N LEU A 2 22.38 -31.26 -0.60
CA LEU A 2 21.26 -30.77 0.19
C LEU A 2 19.94 -31.02 -0.57
N HIS A 3 19.08 -31.85 0.02
CA HIS A 3 17.76 -32.19 -0.49
C HIS A 3 16.90 -30.93 -0.62
N GLY A 4 16.66 -30.45 -1.85
CA GLY A 4 15.47 -29.74 -2.36
C GLY A 4 14.66 -28.77 -1.47
N ALA A 5 15.14 -28.35 -0.31
CA ALA A 5 14.41 -27.55 0.64
C ALA A 5 14.35 -26.12 0.11
N LYS A 6 13.17 -25.73 -0.37
CA LYS A 6 12.89 -24.34 -0.71
C LYS A 6 12.93 -23.53 0.58
N ARG A 7 13.59 -22.37 0.56
CA ARG A 7 13.52 -21.44 1.70
C ARG A 7 12.05 -21.12 1.98
N ILE A 8 11.67 -21.17 3.25
CA ILE A 8 10.37 -20.68 3.74
C ILE A 8 10.61 -19.28 4.30
N GLY A 9 9.80 -18.33 3.85
CA GLY A 9 9.90 -16.93 4.20
C GLY A 9 8.50 -16.44 4.44
N GLY A 10 8.28 -15.78 5.58
CA GLY A 10 6.99 -15.22 5.95
C GLY A 10 7.03 -13.70 5.87
N ILE A 11 5.94 -13.11 5.40
CA ILE A 11 5.64 -11.71 5.69
C ILE A 11 4.72 -11.74 6.90
N PHE A 12 5.13 -11.07 7.98
CA PHE A 12 4.33 -11.00 9.19
C PHE A 12 3.57 -9.69 9.25
N ALA A 13 2.25 -9.78 9.39
CA ALA A 13 1.38 -8.62 9.59
C ALA A 13 0.87 -8.64 11.03
N PHE A 14 1.27 -7.65 11.81
CA PHE A 14 0.84 -7.50 13.19
C PHE A 14 -0.16 -6.35 13.33
N ARG A 15 -1.15 -6.51 14.20
CA ARG A 15 -1.79 -5.33 14.82
C ARG A 15 -0.76 -4.65 15.73
N LYS A 16 -0.80 -3.33 15.87
CA LYS A 16 0.20 -2.56 16.65
C LYS A 16 0.46 -3.13 18.05
N HIS A 17 -0.59 -3.45 18.81
CA HIS A 17 -0.45 -4.01 20.15
C HIS A 17 0.20 -5.41 20.15
N ALA A 18 -0.04 -6.22 19.12
CA ALA A 18 0.58 -7.54 18.99
C ALA A 18 2.07 -7.43 18.59
N LEU A 19 2.41 -6.43 17.78
CA LEU A 19 3.80 -6.11 17.47
C LEU A 19 4.55 -5.65 18.72
N ASP A 20 3.96 -4.74 19.50
CA ASP A 20 4.54 -4.24 20.75
C ASP A 20 4.76 -5.38 21.74
N TRP A 21 3.78 -6.27 21.87
CA TRP A 21 3.93 -7.49 22.66
C TRP A 21 5.08 -8.36 22.15
N PHE A 22 5.15 -8.64 20.85
CA PHE A 22 6.15 -9.53 20.24
C PHE A 22 7.58 -9.03 20.47
N ILE A 23 7.80 -7.72 20.29
CA ILE A 23 9.10 -7.06 20.50
C ILE A 23 9.51 -7.13 21.97
N ALA A 24 8.56 -7.05 22.90
CA ALA A 24 8.82 -7.05 24.33
C ALA A 24 9.16 -8.45 24.90
N GLN A 25 8.96 -9.54 24.15
CA GLN A 25 9.28 -10.87 24.67
C GLN A 25 10.78 -11.17 24.56
N ASP A 26 11.29 -11.93 25.53
CA ASP A 26 12.62 -12.52 25.45
C ASP A 26 12.70 -13.57 24.35
N GLN A 27 13.91 -13.83 23.85
CA GLN A 27 14.13 -14.88 22.86
C GLN A 27 13.76 -16.24 23.45
N HIS A 28 12.93 -16.98 22.71
CA HIS A 28 12.51 -18.32 23.14
C HIS A 28 13.53 -19.40 22.73
N PHE A 29 13.59 -20.53 23.44
CA PHE A 29 14.55 -21.59 23.10
C PHE A 29 14.38 -22.11 21.65
N LEU A 30 13.13 -22.16 21.16
CA LEU A 30 12.80 -22.55 19.78
C LEU A 30 13.28 -21.51 18.75
N GLU A 31 13.27 -20.23 19.11
CA GLU A 31 13.82 -19.18 18.25
C GLU A 31 15.33 -19.36 18.09
N LEU A 32 16.04 -19.65 19.18
CA LEU A 32 17.48 -19.89 19.16
C LEU A 32 17.85 -21.17 18.40
N ALA A 33 17.11 -22.26 18.62
CA ALA A 33 17.37 -23.54 17.98
C ALA A 33 17.16 -23.51 16.46
N GLU A 34 16.20 -22.73 15.99
CA GLU A 34 15.78 -22.70 14.58
C GLU A 34 16.18 -21.41 13.86
N SER A 35 16.78 -20.45 14.56
CA SER A 35 17.07 -19.10 14.05
C SER A 35 15.82 -18.44 13.42
N CYS A 36 14.67 -18.62 14.07
CA CYS A 36 13.37 -18.18 13.58
C CYS A 36 12.61 -17.43 14.68
N ASP A 37 12.58 -16.12 14.57
CA ASP A 37 11.94 -15.18 15.51
C ASP A 37 10.45 -15.45 15.70
N ILE A 38 9.75 -15.93 14.68
CA ILE A 38 8.32 -16.26 14.78
C ILE A 38 8.01 -17.39 15.76
N ASN A 39 8.98 -18.26 16.07
CA ASN A 39 8.79 -19.33 17.05
C ASN A 39 8.55 -18.79 18.46
N ARG A 40 8.84 -17.52 18.71
CA ARG A 40 8.47 -16.78 19.92
C ARG A 40 6.95 -16.70 20.12
N ILE A 41 6.15 -16.67 19.05
CA ILE A 41 4.68 -16.67 19.14
C ILE A 41 4.22 -18.02 19.70
N CYS A 42 4.62 -19.12 19.06
CA CYS A 42 4.25 -20.48 19.50
C CYS A 42 4.84 -20.81 20.88
N GLY A 43 6.08 -20.37 21.15
CA GLY A 43 6.75 -20.56 22.44
C GLY A 43 6.04 -19.91 23.63
N ASN A 44 5.26 -18.86 23.37
CA ASN A 44 4.43 -18.19 24.37
C ASN A 44 2.96 -18.66 24.37
N GLY A 45 2.67 -19.82 23.76
CA GLY A 45 1.34 -20.44 23.78
C GLY A 45 0.31 -19.76 22.89
N LEU A 46 0.76 -18.97 21.90
CA LEU A 46 -0.12 -18.34 20.91
C LEU A 46 -0.07 -19.08 19.57
N ASP A 47 -1.17 -18.99 18.82
CA ASP A 47 -1.31 -19.61 17.52
C ASP A 47 -0.87 -18.69 16.37
N GLN A 48 -0.52 -19.31 15.24
CA GLN A 48 -0.19 -18.63 13.99
C GLN A 48 -1.11 -19.10 12.87
N THR A 49 -1.63 -18.14 12.09
CA THR A 49 -2.37 -18.44 10.87
C THR A 49 -1.46 -18.23 9.67
N CYS A 50 -1.24 -19.29 8.89
CA CYS A 50 -0.43 -19.26 7.68
C CYS A 50 -1.33 -19.22 6.44
N VAL A 51 -0.93 -18.44 5.43
CA VAL A 51 -1.55 -18.41 4.10
C VAL A 51 -0.51 -18.80 3.06
N THR A 52 -0.88 -19.69 2.13
CA THR A 52 0.01 -20.12 1.05
C THR A 52 0.05 -19.06 -0.06
N VAL A 53 1.25 -18.68 -0.47
CA VAL A 53 1.48 -17.78 -1.61
C VAL A 53 2.36 -18.46 -2.67
N PRO A 54 2.26 -18.08 -3.95
CA PRO A 54 3.19 -18.56 -4.98
C PRO A 54 4.63 -18.27 -4.60
N TYR A 55 5.51 -19.26 -4.79
CA TYR A 55 6.93 -19.12 -4.49
C TYR A 55 7.54 -17.98 -5.31
N ARG A 56 8.28 -17.10 -4.64
CA ARG A 56 9.14 -16.09 -5.24
C ARG A 56 10.55 -16.28 -4.71
N GLU A 57 11.54 -15.98 -5.53
CA GLU A 57 12.92 -15.96 -5.04
C GLU A 57 13.09 -14.74 -4.12
N TYR A 58 13.66 -14.95 -2.95
CA TYR A 58 14.01 -13.90 -2.01
C TYR A 58 15.30 -14.27 -1.27
N TYR A 59 15.92 -13.27 -0.67
CA TYR A 59 17.20 -13.36 0.00
C TYR A 59 17.07 -12.76 1.40
N SER A 60 17.69 -13.39 2.40
CA SER A 60 17.84 -12.80 3.73
C SER A 60 18.73 -11.55 3.65
N VAL A 61 18.37 -10.50 4.38
CA VAL A 61 19.01 -9.18 4.40
C VAL A 61 19.11 -8.76 5.86
N ASP A 62 20.10 -9.33 6.54
CA ASP A 62 20.21 -9.28 8.01
C ASP A 62 21.44 -8.49 8.46
N ARG A 63 22.26 -8.01 7.51
CA ARG A 63 23.52 -7.31 7.81
C ARG A 63 23.63 -6.01 7.00
N PRO A 64 24.33 -4.99 7.52
CA PRO A 64 24.58 -3.75 6.76
C PRO A 64 25.23 -3.99 5.39
N ALA A 65 26.07 -5.02 5.26
CA ALA A 65 26.71 -5.40 4.00
C ALA A 65 25.72 -5.86 2.91
N ASP A 66 24.51 -6.26 3.28
CA ASP A 66 23.49 -6.71 2.33
C ASP A 66 22.80 -5.54 1.60
N ILE A 67 23.09 -4.28 1.95
CA ILE A 67 22.47 -3.09 1.33
C ILE A 67 22.68 -3.07 -0.19
N VAL A 68 23.85 -3.46 -0.68
CA VAL A 68 24.16 -3.52 -2.12
C VAL A 68 23.25 -4.53 -2.83
N ARG A 69 22.85 -5.60 -2.14
CA ARG A 69 21.90 -6.60 -2.68
C ARG A 69 20.51 -6.02 -2.79
N VAL A 70 20.07 -5.26 -1.78
CA VAL A 70 18.79 -4.54 -1.78
C VAL A 70 18.75 -3.52 -2.90
N GLU A 71 19.78 -2.67 -3.00
CA GLU A 71 19.86 -1.63 -4.04
C GLU A 71 19.83 -2.24 -5.44
N ARG A 72 20.56 -3.34 -5.66
CA ARG A 72 20.50 -4.07 -6.93
C ARG A 72 19.13 -4.67 -7.20
N ALA A 73 18.47 -5.24 -6.19
CA ALA A 73 17.12 -5.81 -6.37
C ALA A 73 16.08 -4.72 -6.67
N LEU A 74 16.21 -3.54 -6.07
CA LEU A 74 15.35 -2.39 -6.36
C LEU A 74 15.61 -1.82 -7.76
N ALA A 75 16.87 -1.76 -8.19
CA ALA A 75 17.25 -1.29 -9.53
C ALA A 75 16.92 -2.30 -10.64
N ALA A 76 17.06 -3.60 -10.34
CA ALA A 76 16.78 -4.72 -11.25
C ALA A 76 15.34 -5.21 -11.15
N ALA A 77 14.49 -4.59 -10.34
CA ALA A 77 13.06 -4.78 -10.39
C ALA A 77 12.54 -4.18 -11.71
N THR A 78 12.83 -4.87 -12.81
CA THR A 78 12.18 -4.66 -14.09
C THR A 78 10.71 -4.97 -13.89
N ILE A 79 9.91 -3.94 -14.12
CA ILE A 79 8.50 -4.07 -14.46
C ILE A 79 8.42 -5.10 -15.62
N PRO A 80 7.43 -6.01 -15.65
CA PRO A 80 7.34 -7.07 -16.65
C PRO A 80 7.44 -6.57 -18.12
N PRO A 81 7.70 -7.41 -19.13
CA PRO A 81 7.85 -6.98 -20.52
C PRO A 81 6.53 -6.52 -21.19
N ASP A 82 5.39 -6.83 -20.58
CA ASP A 82 4.03 -6.39 -20.92
C ASP A 82 3.54 -5.23 -20.01
N GLY A 83 4.08 -5.13 -18.80
CA GLY A 83 4.89 -3.98 -18.38
C GLY A 83 4.28 -2.64 -18.00
N VAL A 84 2.95 -2.48 -18.02
CA VAL A 84 2.33 -1.27 -17.48
C VAL A 84 1.96 -1.52 -16.01
N LEU A 85 2.89 -1.25 -15.10
CA LEU A 85 2.50 -0.79 -13.77
C LEU A 85 2.22 0.70 -13.92
N ASP A 86 1.00 1.06 -14.31
CA ASP A 86 0.50 2.42 -14.15
C ASP A 86 0.42 2.70 -12.65
N ARG A 87 1.56 3.03 -12.05
CA ARG A 87 1.64 3.51 -10.67
C ARG A 87 1.07 4.91 -10.66
N HIS A 88 -0.25 4.96 -10.57
CA HIS A 88 -0.97 6.18 -10.30
C HIS A 88 -0.75 6.58 -8.84
N ILE A 89 -0.24 7.80 -8.64
CA ILE A 89 -0.20 8.43 -7.33
C ILE A 89 -1.56 9.11 -7.13
N PHE A 90 -2.39 8.56 -6.25
CA PHE A 90 -3.67 9.16 -5.87
C PHE A 90 -3.47 10.18 -4.76
N ILE A 91 -3.89 11.43 -4.98
CA ILE A 91 -3.73 12.54 -4.04
C ILE A 91 -5.11 13.14 -3.73
N ASP A 92 -5.46 13.17 -2.44
CA ASP A 92 -6.67 13.85 -1.97
C ASP A 92 -6.59 15.35 -2.24
N ILE A 93 -7.72 15.99 -2.57
CA ILE A 93 -7.75 17.44 -2.75
C ILE A 93 -8.00 18.11 -1.39
N ASP A 94 -9.11 17.77 -0.74
CA ASP A 94 -9.56 18.44 0.49
C ASP A 94 -8.61 18.15 1.67
N GLY A 95 -8.02 19.19 2.26
CA GLY A 95 -7.08 19.09 3.39
C GLY A 95 -5.67 18.59 3.03
N THR A 96 -5.49 18.14 1.78
CA THR A 96 -4.20 17.66 1.26
C THR A 96 -3.63 18.60 0.21
N LEU A 97 -4.39 19.05 -0.77
CA LEU A 97 -3.97 20.14 -1.68
C LEU A 97 -4.56 21.49 -1.30
N THR A 98 -5.58 21.48 -0.45
CA THR A 98 -6.18 22.67 0.15
C THR A 98 -5.85 22.79 1.64
N ASP A 99 -5.99 24.01 2.17
CA ASP A 99 -5.81 24.32 3.59
C ASP A 99 -7.00 23.91 4.49
N ASN A 100 -8.07 23.35 3.93
CA ASN A 100 -9.28 22.98 4.65
C ASN A 100 -9.76 21.56 4.26
N PRO A 101 -9.92 20.63 5.21
CA PRO A 101 -10.35 19.26 4.96
C PRO A 101 -11.87 19.08 4.84
N THR A 102 -12.67 20.02 5.34
CA THR A 102 -14.13 19.87 5.47
C THR A 102 -14.91 20.78 4.54
N GLU A 103 -14.34 21.92 4.15
CA GLU A 103 -14.91 22.90 3.22
C GLU A 103 -13.98 23.13 2.03
N PRO A 104 -14.45 23.70 0.91
CA PRO A 104 -13.57 24.11 -0.17
C PRO A 104 -12.50 25.09 0.36
N GLY A 105 -11.26 24.62 0.44
CA GLY A 105 -10.13 25.41 0.94
C GLY A 105 -9.35 26.09 -0.19
N LYS A 106 -8.41 26.96 0.19
CA LYS A 106 -7.47 27.57 -0.74
C LYS A 106 -6.37 26.58 -1.09
N ALA A 107 -5.97 26.56 -2.36
CA ALA A 107 -4.87 25.73 -2.83
C ALA A 107 -3.56 26.10 -2.14
N ILE A 108 -2.79 25.09 -1.73
CA ILE A 108 -1.46 25.26 -1.13
C ILE A 108 -0.43 25.20 -2.27
N ALA A 109 0.06 26.37 -2.68
CA ALA A 109 0.92 26.52 -3.87
C ALA A 109 2.13 25.56 -3.90
N GLU A 110 2.81 25.37 -2.78
CA GLU A 110 3.95 24.45 -2.67
C GLU A 110 3.60 23.01 -3.07
N ARG A 111 2.40 22.54 -2.66
CA ARG A 111 1.93 21.18 -2.96
C ARG A 111 1.55 21.03 -4.44
N ILE A 112 1.02 22.10 -5.05
CA ILE A 112 0.73 22.15 -6.49
C ILE A 112 2.02 22.09 -7.31
N GLU A 113 3.05 22.85 -6.92
CA GLU A 113 4.36 22.77 -7.60
C GLU A 113 5.01 21.40 -7.45
N HIS A 114 4.86 20.75 -6.28
CA HIS A 114 5.33 19.39 -6.12
C HIS A 114 4.64 18.39 -7.05
N ILE A 115 3.33 18.53 -7.28
CA ILE A 115 2.60 17.72 -8.28
C ILE A 115 3.21 17.91 -9.68
N LYS A 116 3.46 19.16 -10.09
CA LYS A 116 4.07 19.45 -11.40
C LYS A 116 5.45 18.81 -11.54
N GLN A 117 6.24 18.80 -10.47
CA GLN A 117 7.54 18.10 -10.44
C GLN A 117 7.38 16.59 -10.61
N LEU A 118 6.42 15.96 -9.91
CA LEU A 118 6.15 14.53 -10.04
C LEU A 118 5.76 14.17 -11.49
N VAL A 119 4.86 14.94 -12.09
CA VAL A 119 4.47 14.75 -13.50
C VAL A 119 5.67 14.98 -14.43
N GLY A 120 6.50 16.00 -14.18
CA GLY A 120 7.74 16.24 -14.92
C GLY A 120 8.77 15.10 -14.81
N GLN A 121 8.68 14.29 -13.75
CA GLN A 121 9.46 13.05 -13.54
C GLN A 121 8.77 11.80 -14.14
N ASN A 122 7.83 12.01 -15.05
CA ASN A 122 7.08 10.97 -15.74
C ASN A 122 6.26 10.07 -14.80
N GLN A 123 5.83 10.61 -13.64
CA GLN A 123 4.88 9.93 -12.76
C GLN A 123 3.44 10.19 -13.19
N SER A 124 2.60 9.17 -13.12
CA SER A 124 1.16 9.33 -13.36
C SER A 124 0.48 9.79 -12.08
N VAL A 125 -0.11 10.99 -12.08
CA VAL A 125 -0.78 11.57 -10.91
C VAL A 125 -2.29 11.64 -11.14
N VAL A 126 -3.04 11.16 -10.16
CA VAL A 126 -4.51 11.26 -10.09
C VAL A 126 -4.87 12.09 -8.87
N ILE A 127 -5.61 13.17 -9.06
CA ILE A 127 -6.20 13.92 -7.95
C ILE A 127 -7.68 13.56 -7.80
N TRP A 128 -8.16 13.48 -6.57
CA TRP A 128 -9.54 13.09 -6.30
C TRP A 128 -10.18 13.83 -5.12
N SER A 129 -11.51 13.90 -5.11
CA SER A 129 -12.27 14.51 -4.00
C SER A 129 -13.58 13.76 -3.78
N ALA A 130 -14.02 13.71 -2.52
CA ALA A 130 -15.36 13.24 -2.14
C ALA A 130 -16.48 14.17 -2.67
N ARG A 131 -16.14 15.40 -3.11
CA ARG A 131 -17.08 16.37 -3.69
C ARG A 131 -17.40 16.10 -5.17
N GLY A 132 -16.83 15.05 -5.74
CA GLY A 132 -17.11 14.61 -7.11
C GLY A 132 -16.16 15.15 -8.16
N ALA A 133 -16.28 14.60 -9.38
CA ALA A 133 -15.35 14.85 -10.48
C ALA A 133 -15.38 16.30 -11.00
N ALA A 134 -16.54 16.96 -10.99
CA ALA A 134 -16.64 18.36 -11.42
C ALA A 134 -15.81 19.29 -10.55
N TYR A 135 -15.89 19.12 -9.22
CA TYR A 135 -15.07 19.87 -8.27
C TYR A 135 -13.57 19.62 -8.52
N ALA A 136 -13.17 18.35 -8.65
CA ALA A 136 -11.77 17.99 -8.90
C ALA A 136 -11.20 18.60 -10.19
N ARG A 137 -11.98 18.62 -11.28
CA ARG A 137 -11.57 19.22 -12.55
C ARG A 137 -11.47 20.74 -12.47
N ASN A 138 -12.41 21.40 -11.80
CA ASN A 138 -12.36 22.85 -11.59
C ASN A 138 -11.10 23.22 -10.79
N PHE A 139 -10.83 22.50 -9.70
CA PHE A 139 -9.60 22.66 -8.93
C PHE A 139 -8.34 22.47 -9.80
N ALA A 140 -8.30 21.44 -10.64
CA ALA A 140 -7.18 21.22 -11.56
C ALA A 140 -7.00 22.39 -12.55
N GLY A 141 -8.09 22.92 -13.10
CA GLY A 141 -8.08 24.05 -14.04
C GLY A 141 -7.55 25.34 -13.38
N GLU A 142 -8.07 25.69 -12.21
CA GLU A 142 -7.66 26.89 -11.46
C GLU A 142 -6.18 26.88 -11.07
N ASN A 143 -5.57 25.69 -10.98
CA ASN A 143 -4.19 25.50 -10.53
C ASN A 143 -3.23 25.08 -11.66
N GLY A 144 -3.69 25.10 -12.92
CA GLY A 144 -2.86 24.75 -14.08
C GLY A 144 -2.41 23.29 -14.13
N LEU A 145 -3.23 22.38 -13.58
CA LEU A 145 -2.97 20.93 -13.55
C LEU A 145 -3.78 20.14 -14.58
N LEU A 146 -4.80 20.76 -15.19
CA LEU A 146 -5.82 20.05 -15.99
C LEU A 146 -5.25 19.18 -17.12
N GLU A 147 -4.16 19.60 -17.75
CA GLU A 147 -3.53 18.90 -18.87
C GLU A 147 -2.51 17.84 -18.44
N ILE A 148 -2.15 17.79 -17.15
CA ILE A 148 -1.03 17.00 -16.64
C ILE A 148 -1.42 16.00 -15.54
N VAL A 149 -2.65 16.09 -15.01
CA VAL A 149 -3.18 15.13 -14.04
C VAL A 149 -4.55 14.61 -14.47
N THR A 150 -4.89 13.42 -14.00
CA THR A 150 -6.28 12.93 -14.08
C THR A 150 -7.05 13.41 -12.85
N ALA A 151 -8.19 14.07 -13.05
CA ALA A 151 -9.04 14.56 -11.96
C ALA A 151 -10.39 13.80 -11.89
N ILE A 152 -10.64 13.11 -10.78
CA ILE A 152 -11.81 12.23 -10.58
C ILE A 152 -12.55 12.51 -9.27
N GLY A 153 -13.79 12.02 -9.17
CA GLY A 153 -14.47 11.89 -7.88
C GLY A 153 -14.03 10.63 -7.16
N LYS A 154 -14.11 10.62 -5.83
CA LYS A 154 -14.02 9.36 -5.07
C LYS A 154 -15.23 8.47 -5.45
N PRO A 155 -15.05 7.14 -5.53
CA PRO A 155 -16.15 6.24 -5.82
C PRO A 155 -17.24 6.36 -4.75
N GLU A 156 -18.51 6.28 -5.18
CA GLU A 156 -19.67 6.36 -4.29
C GLU A 156 -20.14 4.97 -3.84
N MET A 157 -19.72 3.92 -4.53
CA MET A 157 -20.13 2.54 -4.32
C MET A 157 -18.97 1.59 -4.67
N LEU A 158 -18.86 0.51 -3.91
CA LEU A 158 -17.99 -0.62 -4.24
C LEU A 158 -18.86 -1.81 -4.66
N VAL A 159 -18.44 -2.52 -5.70
CA VAL A 159 -19.05 -3.79 -6.10
C VAL A 159 -18.05 -4.88 -5.74
N ASP A 160 -18.43 -5.78 -4.84
CA ASP A 160 -17.52 -6.78 -4.27
C ASP A 160 -18.29 -8.07 -3.92
N ASP A 161 -17.68 -9.24 -4.13
CA ASP A 161 -18.27 -10.55 -3.86
C ASP A 161 -18.29 -10.91 -2.35
N ASP A 162 -17.54 -10.17 -1.52
CA ASP A 162 -17.60 -10.27 -0.06
C ASP A 162 -18.07 -8.95 0.60
N PRO A 163 -19.37 -8.82 0.89
CA PRO A 163 -19.92 -7.63 1.56
C PRO A 163 -19.45 -7.47 3.01
N GLY A 164 -18.76 -8.47 3.59
CA GLY A 164 -18.25 -8.50 4.96
C GLY A 164 -16.88 -7.84 5.17
N ILE A 165 -16.18 -7.44 4.11
CA ILE A 165 -14.77 -7.00 4.16
C ILE A 165 -14.48 -5.69 4.95
N ARG A 166 -15.43 -5.12 5.71
CA ARG A 166 -15.34 -3.71 6.13
C ARG A 166 -15.14 -3.37 7.60
N ALA A 167 -14.36 -2.31 7.78
CA ALA A 167 -14.39 -1.43 8.94
C ALA A 167 -15.66 -0.53 8.92
N LYS A 168 -16.22 -0.28 10.10
CA LYS A 168 -17.45 0.49 10.33
C LYS A 168 -17.33 1.91 9.73
N GLY A 169 -18.30 2.32 8.89
CA GLY A 169 -18.36 3.67 8.31
C GLY A 169 -17.76 3.83 6.91
N SER A 170 -17.52 2.74 6.19
CA SER A 170 -16.98 2.78 4.83
C SER A 170 -18.11 2.81 3.76
N MET A 171 -17.81 3.21 2.51
CA MET A 171 -18.72 3.28 1.33
C MET A 171 -19.77 2.14 1.22
N PRO A 172 -20.93 2.34 0.62
CA PRO A 172 -21.83 1.22 0.29
C PRO A 172 -21.10 0.10 -0.51
N ILE A 173 -21.26 -1.17 -0.10
CA ILE A 173 -20.96 -2.34 -0.95
C ILE A 173 -22.28 -2.90 -1.46
N VAL A 174 -22.32 -3.25 -2.74
CA VAL A 174 -23.33 -4.14 -3.31
C VAL A 174 -22.66 -5.38 -3.89
N SER A 175 -23.33 -6.53 -3.86
CA SER A 175 -22.79 -7.72 -4.52
C SER A 175 -22.84 -7.57 -6.05
N PRO A 176 -22.00 -8.28 -6.83
CA PRO A 176 -22.12 -8.28 -8.28
C PRO A 176 -23.53 -8.66 -8.75
N GLU A 177 -24.16 -9.66 -8.12
CA GLU A 177 -25.52 -10.08 -8.43
C GLU A 177 -26.57 -9.01 -8.12
N GLU A 178 -26.33 -8.12 -7.16
CA GLU A 178 -27.23 -7.01 -6.86
C GLU A 178 -27.01 -5.83 -7.81
N PHE A 179 -25.76 -5.55 -8.19
CA PHE A 179 -25.41 -4.42 -9.07
C PHE A 179 -25.82 -4.64 -10.53
N PHE A 180 -25.69 -5.86 -11.05
CA PHE A 180 -25.96 -6.20 -12.45
C PHE A 180 -27.40 -6.72 -12.70
N LYS A 181 -28.31 -6.62 -11.72
CA LYS A 181 -29.75 -6.87 -11.89
C LYS A 181 -30.46 -5.64 -12.45
#